data_AF-A0AAF0DXZ4-F1
#
_entry.id   AF-A0AAF0DXZ4-F1
#
_cell.length_a   1.000
_cell.length_b   1.000
_cell.length_c   1.000
_cell.angle_alpha   90.00
_cell.angle_beta   90.00
_cell.angle_gamma   90.00
#
_symmetry.space_group_name_H-M   'P 1'
#
loop_
_entity.id
_entity.type
_entity.pdbx_description
1 polymer ?
#
loop_
_entity_poly.entity_id
_entity_poly.type
_entity_poly.pdbx_seq_one_letter_code
_entity_poly.pdbx_strand_id
1 'polypeptide(L)'
;MVRGARAMRPSPLWRVAEPARAQRTLLALNVAARERHTATTVRSRKTPRKPIEPPHSISDHVERKRVLSVTDLVSPSWCEYAYLYNILGQSHLPLWQRPASITTPDGNVLTPSWTQLQAREDTLARGTEIHDAMEREVQPIRLTFRLVSPADEWALYLLQFAAGIHAARTSGCAREVPVLGYVQGRLVRGIVDELRREGTSLLLSDTKTRRSSRLPTELDQLQARLQVMLYKRLVDSLYLGITGQESEAMDPYAEPVSLDTLGATLQLDMDAPLSSEFHADVQTMIQTTATPWKPSEASHLTLHTVLALARQALGRHNTQHVAHELELVYVQRDTAQPLGVARFHTEPTLLQDYLEHLFLLLHGRRAPEGVAAQSTRRCDSCAWREGCEWRDAQAKAALEKTRRPACDATVSDDVLWSEFDIPDHHLALLEW
;
A
#
# COMPACT_ATOMS: atom_id res chain seq x y z
N MET A 1 60.20 -17.73 13.19
CA MET A 1 60.06 -18.03 11.74
C MET A 1 59.20 -19.28 11.64
N VAL A 2 58.06 -19.38 10.97
CA VAL A 2 57.25 -18.52 10.07
C VAL A 2 55.78 -18.89 10.35
N ARG A 3 54.90 -17.89 10.23
CA ARG A 3 53.44 -17.96 10.36
C ARG A 3 52.81 -18.76 9.21
N GLY A 4 51.74 -19.50 9.48
CA GLY A 4 50.84 -20.06 8.47
C GLY A 4 49.38 -19.83 8.91
N ALA A 5 48.71 -18.89 8.26
CA ALA A 5 47.38 -18.41 8.59
C ALA A 5 46.29 -19.47 8.33
N ARG A 6 45.41 -19.70 9.32
CA ARG A 6 44.12 -20.37 9.10
C ARG A 6 43.09 -19.30 8.71
N ALA A 7 42.50 -19.48 7.54
CA ALA A 7 41.40 -18.67 7.03
C ALA A 7 40.21 -18.68 8.00
N MET A 8 39.82 -17.50 8.49
CA MET A 8 38.53 -17.27 9.12
C MET A 8 37.43 -17.44 8.06
N ARG A 9 36.54 -18.40 8.26
CA ARG A 9 35.27 -18.47 7.55
C ARG A 9 34.30 -17.46 8.21
N PRO A 10 33.55 -16.65 7.47
CA PRO A 10 32.51 -15.81 8.05
C PRO A 10 31.38 -16.69 8.60
N SER A 11 31.02 -16.45 9.86
CA SER A 11 29.90 -17.11 10.54
C SER A 11 28.58 -16.56 9.97
N PRO A 12 27.57 -17.40 9.66
CA PRO A 12 26.28 -16.92 9.18
C PRO A 12 25.52 -16.19 10.32
N LEU A 13 25.10 -14.96 10.05
CA LEU A 13 24.43 -14.01 10.95
C LEU A 13 22.96 -14.34 11.25
N TRP A 14 22.55 -15.61 11.25
CA TRP A 14 21.21 -16.00 11.68
C TRP A 14 21.32 -17.06 12.78
N ARG A 15 21.53 -16.59 14.01
CA ARG A 15 20.95 -17.29 15.17
C ARG A 15 19.82 -16.40 15.65
N VAL A 16 18.61 -16.79 15.27
CA VAL A 16 17.40 -16.39 15.98
C VAL A 16 17.61 -16.84 17.43
N ALA A 17 17.63 -15.88 18.36
CA ALA A 17 17.58 -16.19 19.78
C ALA A 17 16.29 -17.00 20.03
N GLU A 18 16.43 -18.20 20.58
CA GLU A 18 15.27 -18.94 21.10
C GLU A 18 14.56 -18.06 22.15
N PRO A 19 13.27 -17.75 22.01
CA PRO A 19 12.53 -17.17 23.11
C PRO A 19 12.32 -18.27 24.15
N ALA A 20 12.82 -18.00 25.35
CA ALA A 20 12.45 -18.75 26.54
C ALA A 20 10.92 -18.87 26.64
N ARG A 21 10.45 -20.07 27.01
CA ARG A 21 9.06 -20.39 27.35
C ARG A 21 8.43 -19.29 28.22
N ALA A 22 7.61 -18.45 27.60
CA ALA A 22 6.53 -17.71 28.24
C ALA A 22 5.35 -17.69 27.26
N GLN A 23 4.32 -18.48 27.55
CA GLN A 23 3.04 -18.45 26.85
C GLN A 23 2.46 -17.03 26.95
N ARG A 24 2.41 -16.30 25.85
CA ARG A 24 1.60 -15.08 25.73
C ARG A 24 0.95 -15.05 24.36
N THR A 25 -0.34 -15.33 24.36
CA THR A 25 -1.20 -15.36 23.18
C THR A 25 -1.45 -13.94 22.69
N LEU A 26 -1.04 -13.64 21.45
CA LEU A 26 -1.31 -12.36 20.81
C LEU A 26 -2.48 -12.50 19.83
N LEU A 27 -3.50 -11.72 20.12
CA LEU A 27 -4.56 -11.13 19.33
C LEU A 27 -4.58 -11.37 17.79
N ALA A 28 -5.55 -12.12 17.24
CA ALA A 28 -6.14 -11.78 15.92
C ALA A 28 -7.55 -11.22 16.17
N LEU A 29 -7.77 -9.98 15.77
CA LEU A 29 -9.10 -9.38 15.73
C LEU A 29 -9.49 -9.26 14.27
N ASN A 30 -10.37 -10.13 13.80
CA ASN A 30 -10.97 -9.92 12.49
C ASN A 30 -12.05 -8.85 12.61
N VAL A 31 -11.90 -7.74 11.87
CA VAL A 31 -13.04 -7.26 11.09
C VAL A 31 -13.12 -8.21 9.92
N ALA A 32 -14.18 -9.01 9.83
CA ALA A 32 -14.47 -9.77 8.62
C ALA A 32 -14.73 -8.80 7.46
N ALA A 33 -13.67 -8.34 6.80
CA ALA A 33 -13.71 -7.57 5.56
C ALA A 33 -13.05 -8.32 4.40
N ARG A 34 -12.62 -9.58 4.60
CA ARG A 34 -11.95 -10.40 3.58
C ARG A 34 -12.72 -11.66 3.13
N GLU A 35 -13.99 -11.80 3.49
CA GLU A 35 -14.82 -12.86 2.92
C GLU A 35 -15.55 -12.41 1.66
N ARG A 36 -15.04 -12.89 0.52
CA ARG A 36 -15.88 -13.20 -0.64
C ARG A 36 -16.94 -14.21 -0.17
N HIS A 37 -18.19 -13.75 -0.07
CA HIS A 37 -19.42 -14.53 -0.04
C HIS A 37 -19.41 -15.88 0.71
N THR A 38 -19.75 -15.88 2.01
CA THR A 38 -20.79 -16.74 2.60
C THR A 38 -21.21 -16.18 3.98
N ALA A 39 -21.83 -14.99 3.99
CA ALA A 39 -22.44 -14.49 5.21
C ALA A 39 -23.81 -15.17 5.43
N THR A 40 -23.91 -16.03 6.44
CA THR A 40 -25.20 -16.33 7.07
C THR A 40 -25.56 -15.14 7.97
N THR A 41 -25.88 -14.02 7.33
CA THR A 41 -26.55 -12.91 7.99
C THR A 41 -27.99 -13.34 8.23
N VAL A 42 -28.48 -13.26 9.47
CA VAL A 42 -29.93 -13.23 9.70
C VAL A 42 -30.44 -11.94 9.03
N ARG A 43 -30.87 -12.08 7.78
CA ARG A 43 -31.34 -10.97 6.95
C ARG A 43 -32.69 -10.50 7.49
N SER A 44 -32.69 -9.36 8.17
CA SER A 44 -33.83 -8.44 8.07
C SER A 44 -34.01 -8.12 6.58
N ARG A 45 -35.23 -8.32 6.06
CA ARG A 45 -35.62 -8.12 4.65
C ARG A 45 -35.37 -6.66 4.25
N LYS A 46 -34.16 -6.33 3.77
CA LYS A 46 -33.88 -5.05 3.11
C LYS A 46 -34.44 -5.08 1.69
N THR A 47 -35.14 -4.01 1.32
CA THR A 47 -35.61 -3.74 -0.04
C THR A 47 -34.46 -3.86 -1.06
N PRO A 48 -34.72 -4.33 -2.29
CA PRO A 48 -33.68 -4.44 -3.31
C PRO A 48 -33.14 -3.05 -3.64
N ARG A 49 -31.86 -2.80 -3.30
CA ARG A 49 -31.16 -1.59 -3.72
C ARG A 49 -31.05 -1.60 -5.25
N LYS A 50 -31.30 -0.46 -5.90
CA LYS A 50 -31.06 -0.29 -7.34
C LYS A 50 -29.62 -0.72 -7.67
N PRO A 51 -29.37 -1.35 -8.84
CA PRO A 51 -28.02 -1.66 -9.28
C PRO A 51 -27.20 -0.37 -9.28
N ILE A 52 -26.07 -0.36 -8.57
CA ILE A 52 -25.15 0.78 -8.57
C ILE A 52 -24.46 0.75 -9.94
N GLU A 53 -24.64 1.80 -10.73
CA GLU A 53 -23.98 1.91 -12.03
C GLU A 53 -22.45 1.91 -11.84
N PRO A 54 -21.67 1.27 -12.72
CA PRO A 54 -20.21 1.33 -12.64
C PRO A 54 -19.68 2.77 -12.73
N PRO A 55 -18.51 3.05 -12.15
CA PRO A 55 -17.87 4.37 -12.32
C PRO A 55 -17.42 4.57 -13.78
N HIS A 56 -17.45 5.82 -14.25
CA HIS A 56 -17.06 6.19 -15.62
C HIS A 56 -15.65 6.78 -15.73
N SER A 57 -15.07 7.22 -14.61
CA SER A 57 -13.73 7.80 -14.55
C SER A 57 -13.07 7.52 -13.20
N ILE A 58 -11.78 7.88 -13.07
CA ILE A 58 -11.07 7.82 -11.78
C ILE A 58 -11.72 8.78 -10.78
N SER A 59 -12.05 10.02 -11.19
CA SER A 59 -12.69 11.01 -10.30
C SER A 59 -14.03 10.52 -9.79
N ASP A 60 -14.88 10.02 -10.68
CA ASP A 60 -16.19 9.46 -10.32
C ASP A 60 -16.05 8.26 -9.36
N HIS A 61 -15.06 7.38 -9.59
CA HIS A 61 -14.77 6.27 -8.68
C HIS A 61 -14.39 6.75 -7.26
N VAL A 62 -13.54 7.77 -7.18
CA VAL A 62 -13.06 8.33 -5.90
C VAL A 62 -14.19 9.09 -5.19
N GLU A 63 -14.95 9.91 -5.89
CA GLU A 63 -16.05 10.71 -5.34
C GLU A 63 -17.14 9.84 -4.70
N ARG A 64 -17.42 8.66 -5.27
CA ARG A 64 -18.38 7.69 -4.72
C ARG A 64 -17.92 7.04 -3.41
N LYS A 65 -16.63 7.10 -3.07
CA LYS A 65 -16.07 6.51 -1.84
C LYS A 65 -16.02 7.56 -0.73
N ARG A 66 -16.59 7.24 0.44
CA ARG A 66 -16.37 8.04 1.65
C ARG A 66 -14.96 7.86 2.22
N VAL A 67 -14.39 6.67 2.04
CA VAL A 67 -13.07 6.29 2.55
C VAL A 67 -12.26 5.66 1.42
N LEU A 68 -11.06 6.17 1.20
CA LEU A 68 -10.10 5.61 0.25
C LEU A 68 -9.24 4.55 0.95
N SER A 69 -8.79 3.55 0.22
CA SER A 69 -7.77 2.63 0.71
C SER A 69 -6.37 3.15 0.36
N VAL A 70 -5.35 2.74 1.12
CA VAL A 70 -3.95 2.96 0.74
C VAL A 70 -3.68 2.44 -0.68
N THR A 71 -4.27 1.29 -1.04
CA THR A 71 -4.20 0.72 -2.39
C THR A 71 -4.77 1.66 -3.45
N ASP A 72 -5.84 2.40 -3.17
CA ASP A 72 -6.39 3.40 -4.11
C ASP A 72 -5.36 4.51 -4.40
N LEU A 73 -4.53 4.85 -3.42
CA LEU A 73 -3.53 5.91 -3.58
C LEU A 73 -2.22 5.42 -4.20
N VAL A 74 -1.81 4.17 -4.01
CA VAL A 74 -0.51 3.68 -4.53
C VAL A 74 -0.62 2.85 -5.81
N SER A 75 -1.80 2.31 -6.14
CA SER A 75 -2.03 1.57 -7.39
C SER A 75 -1.71 2.39 -8.66
N PRO A 76 -2.01 3.70 -8.73
CA PRO A 76 -1.76 4.50 -9.93
C PRO A 76 -0.27 4.75 -10.21
N SER A 77 0.61 4.67 -9.19
CA SER A 77 2.05 5.01 -9.28
C SER A 77 2.83 4.36 -10.42
N TRP A 78 2.36 3.22 -10.94
CA TRP A 78 2.98 2.57 -12.08
C TRP A 78 2.40 2.99 -13.43
N CYS A 79 1.08 3.04 -13.53
CA CYS A 79 0.35 3.30 -14.77
C CYS A 79 -1.09 3.67 -14.44
N GLU A 80 -1.43 4.93 -14.64
CA GLU A 80 -2.73 5.49 -14.29
C GLU A 80 -3.81 5.02 -15.28
N TYR A 81 -3.44 4.75 -16.53
CA TYR A 81 -4.31 4.06 -17.48
C TYR A 81 -4.69 2.67 -17.01
N ALA A 82 -3.72 1.87 -16.53
CA ALA A 82 -4.04 0.53 -16.01
C ALA A 82 -4.93 0.62 -14.76
N TYR A 83 -4.75 1.65 -13.93
CA TYR A 83 -5.64 1.92 -12.80
C TYR A 83 -7.07 2.25 -13.26
N LEU A 84 -7.23 3.18 -14.22
CA LEU A 84 -8.51 3.51 -14.85
C LEU A 84 -9.19 2.26 -15.44
N TYR A 85 -8.47 1.46 -16.22
CA TYR A 85 -9.04 0.27 -16.87
C TYR A 85 -9.45 -0.80 -15.85
N ASN A 86 -8.72 -0.94 -14.74
CA ASN A 86 -9.12 -1.83 -13.64
C ASN A 86 -10.39 -1.35 -12.93
N ILE A 87 -10.57 -0.03 -12.78
CA ILE A 87 -11.80 0.58 -12.25
C ILE A 87 -12.98 0.27 -13.18
N LEU A 88 -12.86 0.60 -14.47
CA LEU A 88 -13.91 0.37 -15.47
C LEU A 88 -14.22 -1.12 -15.65
N GLY A 89 -13.19 -1.96 -15.60
CA GLY A 89 -13.28 -3.42 -15.65
C GLY A 89 -13.74 -4.06 -14.35
N GLN A 90 -14.08 -3.26 -13.34
CA GLN A 90 -14.60 -3.71 -12.05
C GLN A 90 -13.73 -4.78 -11.39
N SER A 91 -12.43 -4.53 -11.29
CA SER A 91 -11.43 -5.50 -10.79
C SER A 91 -11.66 -5.98 -9.35
N HIS A 92 -12.58 -5.37 -8.62
CA HIS A 92 -13.00 -5.82 -7.28
C HIS A 92 -13.97 -7.01 -7.33
N LEU A 93 -14.64 -7.24 -8.46
CA LEU A 93 -15.57 -8.35 -8.65
C LEU A 93 -14.84 -9.63 -9.08
N PRO A 94 -15.42 -10.81 -8.83
CA PRO A 94 -14.98 -12.05 -9.47
C PRO A 94 -15.00 -11.96 -11.00
N LEU A 95 -14.10 -12.67 -11.68
CA LEU A 95 -13.96 -12.59 -13.15
C LEU A 95 -15.27 -12.79 -13.91
N TRP A 96 -16.13 -13.70 -13.44
CA TRP A 96 -17.41 -14.01 -14.07
C TRP A 96 -18.48 -12.90 -13.93
N GLN A 97 -18.26 -11.92 -13.05
CA GLN A 97 -19.12 -10.74 -12.91
C GLN A 97 -18.54 -9.51 -13.61
N ARG A 98 -17.32 -9.58 -14.14
CA ARG A 98 -16.66 -8.45 -14.79
C ARG A 98 -17.24 -8.23 -16.19
N PRO A 99 -17.32 -6.97 -16.65
CA PRO A 99 -17.78 -6.68 -18.00
C PRO A 99 -16.84 -7.29 -19.05
N ALA A 100 -17.40 -7.72 -20.18
CA ALA A 100 -16.63 -8.38 -21.23
C ALA A 100 -15.65 -7.44 -21.95
N SER A 101 -16.02 -6.17 -22.03
CA SER A 101 -15.22 -5.06 -22.53
C SER A 101 -15.53 -3.81 -21.71
N ILE A 102 -14.66 -2.83 -21.80
CA ILE A 102 -14.85 -1.52 -21.18
C ILE A 102 -14.86 -0.44 -22.25
N THR A 103 -15.57 0.66 -21.98
CA THR A 103 -15.48 1.88 -22.79
C THR A 103 -14.74 2.93 -21.98
N THR A 104 -13.67 3.49 -22.53
CA THR A 104 -12.86 4.54 -21.89
C THR A 104 -13.56 5.90 -21.99
N PRO A 105 -13.11 6.91 -21.22
CA PRO A 105 -13.61 8.28 -21.36
C PRO A 105 -13.45 8.85 -22.77
N ASP A 106 -12.44 8.42 -23.51
CA ASP A 106 -12.18 8.83 -24.89
C ASP A 106 -13.05 8.07 -25.91
N GLY A 107 -13.92 7.17 -25.46
CA GLY A 107 -14.85 6.39 -26.29
C GLY A 107 -14.27 5.10 -26.88
N ASN A 108 -13.05 4.73 -26.50
CA ASN A 108 -12.41 3.50 -27.00
C ASN A 108 -12.96 2.27 -26.28
N VAL A 109 -13.21 1.19 -27.04
CA VAL A 109 -13.68 -0.09 -26.49
C VAL A 109 -12.51 -1.04 -26.37
N LEU A 110 -12.18 -1.45 -25.14
CA LEU A 110 -11.08 -2.36 -24.84
C LEU A 110 -11.61 -3.70 -24.32
N THR A 111 -11.00 -4.78 -24.78
CA THR A 111 -11.24 -6.14 -24.29
C THR A 111 -10.01 -6.63 -23.53
N PRO A 112 -10.13 -7.07 -22.27
CA PRO A 112 -8.97 -7.54 -21.53
C PRO A 112 -8.50 -8.90 -22.03
N SER A 113 -7.21 -9.18 -21.83
CA SER A 113 -6.67 -10.53 -21.87
C SER A 113 -7.16 -11.32 -20.65
N TRP A 114 -8.18 -12.15 -20.86
CA TRP A 114 -8.75 -13.02 -19.82
C TRP A 114 -7.74 -13.98 -19.20
N THR A 115 -6.77 -14.47 -19.99
CA THR A 115 -5.70 -15.34 -19.50
C THR A 115 -4.79 -14.61 -18.52
N GLN A 116 -4.44 -13.34 -18.81
CA GLN A 116 -3.65 -12.52 -17.88
C GLN A 116 -4.45 -12.13 -16.63
N LEU A 117 -5.75 -11.86 -16.76
CA LEU A 117 -6.62 -11.61 -15.60
C LEU A 117 -6.72 -12.85 -14.69
N GLN A 118 -6.91 -14.05 -15.25
CA GLN A 118 -6.92 -15.30 -14.48
C GLN A 118 -5.59 -15.51 -13.75
N ALA A 119 -4.47 -15.39 -14.45
CA ALA A 119 -3.14 -15.54 -13.85
C ALA A 119 -2.88 -14.52 -12.72
N ARG A 120 -3.46 -13.32 -12.81
CA ARG A 120 -3.42 -12.31 -11.76
C ARG A 120 -4.28 -12.71 -10.56
N GLU A 121 -5.48 -13.23 -10.75
CA GLU A 121 -6.32 -13.74 -9.65
C GLU A 121 -5.63 -14.87 -8.90
N ASP A 122 -5.06 -15.84 -9.62
CA ASP A 122 -4.33 -16.97 -9.02
C ASP A 122 -3.11 -16.48 -8.22
N THR A 123 -2.42 -15.47 -8.77
CA THR A 123 -1.30 -14.81 -8.10
C THR A 123 -1.72 -14.14 -6.79
N LEU A 124 -2.86 -13.44 -6.79
CA LEU A 124 -3.38 -12.76 -5.60
C LEU A 124 -3.85 -13.78 -4.56
N ALA A 125 -4.59 -14.82 -4.98
CA ALA A 125 -5.06 -15.87 -4.10
C ALA A 125 -3.92 -16.55 -3.34
N ARG A 126 -2.85 -16.93 -4.06
CA ARG A 126 -1.67 -17.53 -3.44
C ARG A 126 -0.92 -16.55 -2.52
N GLY A 127 -0.91 -15.26 -2.88
CA GLY A 127 -0.39 -14.22 -2.01
C GLY A 127 -1.14 -14.14 -0.69
N THR A 128 -2.48 -14.12 -0.73
CA THR A 128 -3.34 -14.11 0.45
C THR A 128 -3.06 -15.30 1.37
N GLU A 129 -2.93 -16.52 0.84
CA GLU A 129 -2.65 -17.72 1.64
C GLU A 129 -1.35 -17.60 2.45
N ILE A 130 -0.31 -16.97 1.88
CA ILE A 130 0.98 -16.76 2.55
C ILE A 130 0.82 -15.74 3.68
N HIS A 131 0.10 -14.64 3.46
CA HIS A 131 -0.19 -13.66 4.52
C HIS A 131 -1.02 -14.26 5.65
N ASP A 132 -2.06 -15.01 5.31
CA ASP A 132 -2.91 -15.70 6.30
C ASP A 132 -2.11 -16.72 7.13
N ALA A 133 -1.10 -17.36 6.56
CA ALA A 133 -0.21 -18.26 7.29
C ALA A 133 0.70 -17.49 8.27
N MET A 134 1.36 -16.43 7.81
CA MET A 134 2.22 -15.58 8.66
C MET A 134 1.44 -14.89 9.78
N GLU A 135 0.20 -14.46 9.51
CA GLU A 135 -0.72 -13.93 10.51
C GLU A 135 -0.96 -14.98 11.62
N ARG A 136 -1.34 -16.20 11.24
CA ARG A 136 -1.64 -17.30 12.19
C ARG A 136 -0.45 -17.71 13.06
N GLU A 137 0.77 -17.54 12.57
CA GLU A 137 1.99 -17.82 13.35
C GLU A 137 2.17 -16.84 14.51
N VAL A 138 1.90 -15.56 14.29
CA VAL A 138 1.98 -14.53 15.34
C VAL A 138 0.69 -14.50 16.17
N GLN A 139 -0.45 -14.78 15.55
CA GLN A 139 -1.79 -14.57 16.10
C GLN A 139 -2.70 -15.80 15.90
N PRO A 140 -2.58 -16.84 16.75
CA PRO A 140 -3.25 -18.12 16.52
C PRO A 140 -4.75 -18.11 16.88
N ILE A 141 -5.20 -17.22 17.77
CA ILE A 141 -6.61 -17.12 18.16
C ILE A 141 -7.34 -16.22 17.18
N ARG A 142 -8.28 -16.78 16.40
CA ARG A 142 -9.20 -16.00 15.57
C ARG A 142 -10.48 -15.68 16.34
N LEU A 143 -10.72 -14.39 16.55
CA LEU A 143 -11.97 -13.88 17.09
C LEU A 143 -12.87 -13.39 15.96
N THR A 144 -14.17 -13.67 16.07
CA THR A 144 -15.20 -13.19 15.15
C THR A 144 -16.07 -12.18 15.89
N PHE A 145 -16.29 -11.02 15.29
CA PHE A 145 -17.11 -9.95 15.87
C PHE A 145 -18.44 -9.83 15.14
N ARG A 146 -19.51 -9.69 15.91
CA ARG A 146 -20.85 -9.38 15.41
C ARG A 146 -21.01 -7.87 15.36
N LEU A 147 -20.95 -7.32 14.15
CA LEU A 147 -21.11 -5.89 13.88
C LEU A 147 -22.55 -5.62 13.45
N VAL A 148 -23.30 -4.87 14.26
CA VAL A 148 -24.70 -4.53 14.00
C VAL A 148 -24.82 -3.12 13.43
N SER A 149 -23.92 -2.23 13.85
CA SER A 149 -23.88 -0.82 13.45
C SER A 149 -22.56 -0.44 12.78
N PRO A 150 -22.54 0.65 11.98
CA PRO A 150 -21.28 1.25 11.53
C PRO A 150 -20.38 1.69 12.68
N ALA A 151 -20.96 2.11 13.82
CA ALA A 151 -20.18 2.48 15.00
C ALA A 151 -19.42 1.28 15.59
N ASP A 152 -19.98 0.07 15.53
CA ASP A 152 -19.29 -1.15 15.96
C ASP A 152 -18.04 -1.42 15.10
N GLU A 153 -18.12 -1.23 13.78
CA GLU A 153 -16.98 -1.40 12.86
C GLU A 153 -15.84 -0.44 13.22
N TRP A 154 -16.16 0.83 13.47
CA TRP A 154 -15.17 1.84 13.82
C TRP A 154 -14.62 1.68 15.24
N ALA A 155 -15.45 1.25 16.18
CA ALA A 155 -15.00 0.88 17.51
C ALA A 155 -13.97 -0.27 17.45
N LEU A 156 -14.28 -1.32 16.69
CA LEU A 156 -13.36 -2.44 16.49
C LEU A 156 -12.06 -1.98 15.86
N TYR A 157 -12.13 -1.11 14.85
CA TYR A 157 -10.96 -0.54 14.18
C TYR A 157 -10.01 0.19 15.15
N LEU A 158 -10.56 1.04 16.02
CA LEU A 158 -9.78 1.79 17.01
C LEU A 158 -9.16 0.89 18.08
N LEU A 159 -9.92 -0.09 18.58
CA LEU A 159 -9.41 -1.09 19.53
C LEU A 159 -8.28 -1.90 18.88
N GLN A 160 -8.45 -2.33 17.64
CA GLN A 160 -7.43 -3.09 16.89
C GLN A 160 -6.13 -2.31 16.73
N PHE A 161 -6.22 -1.04 16.32
CA PHE A 161 -5.05 -0.18 16.21
C PHE A 161 -4.31 -0.08 17.55
N ALA A 162 -5.01 0.26 18.62
CA ALA A 162 -4.41 0.45 19.93
C ALA A 162 -3.82 -0.84 20.53
N ALA A 163 -4.53 -1.96 20.38
CA ALA A 163 -4.07 -3.27 20.81
C ALA A 163 -2.88 -3.77 19.97
N GLY A 164 -2.86 -3.49 18.66
CA GLY A 164 -1.74 -3.81 17.76
C GLY A 164 -0.47 -3.07 18.14
N ILE A 165 -0.54 -1.75 18.36
CA ILE A 165 0.61 -0.96 18.85
C ILE A 165 1.06 -1.44 20.23
N HIS A 166 0.13 -1.73 21.14
CA HIS A 166 0.45 -2.28 22.46
C HIS A 166 1.16 -3.65 22.37
N ALA A 167 0.66 -4.54 21.51
CA ALA A 167 1.24 -5.87 21.28
C ALA A 167 2.64 -5.78 20.68
N ALA A 168 2.86 -4.90 19.69
CA ALA A 168 4.18 -4.67 19.11
C ALA A 168 5.19 -4.20 20.18
N ARG A 169 4.79 -3.28 21.07
CA ARG A 169 5.65 -2.74 22.14
C ARG A 169 5.95 -3.75 23.25
N THR A 170 4.97 -4.56 23.64
CA THR A 170 5.08 -5.45 24.81
C THR A 170 5.54 -6.86 24.48
N SER A 171 5.08 -7.40 23.36
CA SER A 171 5.36 -8.77 22.94
C SER A 171 6.28 -8.85 21.72
N GLY A 172 6.68 -7.71 21.17
CA GLY A 172 7.73 -7.58 20.15
C GLY A 172 7.24 -7.53 18.72
N CYS A 173 6.00 -7.95 18.43
CA CYS A 173 5.44 -7.97 17.09
C CYS A 173 3.90 -7.87 17.12
N ALA A 174 3.32 -7.22 16.10
CA ALA A 174 1.91 -7.27 15.77
C ALA A 174 1.73 -7.31 14.24
N ARG A 175 0.74 -8.07 13.76
CA ARG A 175 0.42 -8.17 12.33
C ARG A 175 -0.99 -7.67 12.03
N GLU A 176 -1.22 -7.31 10.78
CA GLU A 176 -2.49 -6.79 10.25
C GLU A 176 -3.05 -5.61 11.08
N VAL A 177 -2.19 -4.63 11.38
CA VAL A 177 -2.57 -3.47 12.20
C VAL A 177 -3.32 -2.44 11.35
N PRO A 178 -4.60 -2.15 11.65
CA PRO A 178 -5.38 -1.19 10.88
C PRO A 178 -4.94 0.25 11.16
N VAL A 179 -4.84 1.09 10.13
CA VAL A 179 -4.36 2.48 10.21
C VAL A 179 -5.24 3.44 9.43
N LEU A 180 -5.44 4.65 9.96
CA LEU A 180 -6.37 5.63 9.41
C LEU A 180 -5.76 7.03 9.46
N GLY A 181 -6.07 7.87 8.48
CA GLY A 181 -5.62 9.26 8.48
C GLY A 181 -6.30 10.08 7.40
N TYR A 182 -6.13 11.39 7.46
CA TYR A 182 -6.53 12.29 6.39
C TYR A 182 -5.35 12.53 5.44
N VAL A 183 -5.62 12.50 4.14
CA VAL A 183 -4.66 12.85 3.11
C VAL A 183 -5.37 13.75 2.12
N GLN A 184 -4.91 15.00 1.97
CA GLN A 184 -5.52 15.99 1.07
C GLN A 184 -7.05 16.10 1.29
N GLY A 185 -7.47 16.15 2.57
CA GLY A 185 -8.87 16.25 2.98
C GLY A 185 -9.73 14.98 2.79
N ARG A 186 -9.14 13.86 2.34
CA ARG A 186 -9.83 12.57 2.18
C ARG A 186 -9.46 11.61 3.29
N LEU A 187 -10.46 10.91 3.84
CA LEU A 187 -10.22 9.85 4.81
C LEU A 187 -9.64 8.62 4.11
N VAL A 188 -8.47 8.15 4.58
CA VAL A 188 -7.72 7.03 4.02
C VAL A 188 -7.52 5.96 5.08
N ARG A 189 -7.80 4.70 4.73
CA ARG A 189 -7.56 3.53 5.59
C ARG A 189 -6.57 2.56 4.97
N GLY A 190 -5.81 1.88 5.82
CA GLY A 190 -4.83 0.87 5.45
C GLY A 190 -4.77 -0.27 6.47
N ILE A 191 -4.02 -1.31 6.13
CA ILE A 191 -3.66 -2.40 7.04
C ILE A 191 -2.17 -2.64 6.88
N VAL A 192 -1.44 -2.45 7.97
CA VAL A 192 0.01 -2.70 8.05
C VAL A 192 0.23 -4.18 8.29
N ASP A 193 1.00 -4.82 7.43
CA ASP A 193 1.26 -6.27 7.55
C ASP A 193 1.97 -6.61 8.86
N GLU A 194 3.00 -5.83 9.24
CA GLU A 194 3.75 -6.06 10.47
C GLU A 194 4.31 -4.77 11.10
N LEU A 195 4.17 -4.68 12.43
CA LEU A 195 4.91 -3.76 13.29
C LEU A 195 5.75 -4.57 14.28
N ARG A 196 7.06 -4.35 14.26
CA ARG A 196 8.00 -5.10 15.08
C ARG A 196 8.81 -4.16 15.95
N ARG A 197 9.03 -4.51 17.22
CA ARG A 197 9.89 -3.72 18.11
C ARG A 197 11.36 -3.93 17.76
N GLU A 198 12.07 -2.84 17.49
CA GLU A 198 13.51 -2.84 17.26
C GLU A 198 14.13 -1.74 18.13
N GLY A 199 14.83 -2.14 19.19
CA GLY A 199 15.36 -1.21 20.20
C GLY A 199 14.26 -0.40 20.88
N THR A 200 14.31 0.92 20.70
CA THR A 200 13.37 1.91 21.26
C THR A 200 12.26 2.31 20.28
N SER A 201 12.28 1.83 19.03
CA SER A 201 11.30 2.16 18.00
C SER A 201 10.50 0.94 17.53
N LEU A 202 9.48 1.20 16.72
CA LEU A 202 8.74 0.19 15.96
C LEU A 202 9.17 0.24 14.49
N LEU A 203 9.66 -0.87 13.97
CA LEU A 203 9.91 -1.03 12.54
C LEU A 203 8.60 -1.45 11.86
N LEU A 204 8.23 -0.72 10.81
CA LEU A 204 7.07 -1.02 9.99
C LEU A 204 7.50 -1.79 8.74
N SER A 205 6.83 -2.91 8.49
CA SER A 205 7.13 -3.79 7.36
C SER A 205 5.89 -4.15 6.55
N ASP A 206 6.07 -4.27 5.24
CA ASP A 206 5.10 -4.86 4.30
C ASP A 206 5.74 -6.05 3.59
N THR A 207 4.96 -7.13 3.43
CA THR A 207 5.42 -8.37 2.79
C THR A 207 4.89 -8.47 1.37
N LYS A 208 5.78 -8.72 0.41
CA LYS A 208 5.43 -8.89 -1.01
C LYS A 208 5.79 -10.28 -1.52
N THR A 209 4.80 -10.96 -2.09
CA THR A 209 4.99 -12.29 -2.69
C THR A 209 5.39 -12.18 -4.17
N ARG A 210 6.48 -12.86 -4.54
CA ARG A 210 7.03 -12.80 -5.91
C ARG A 210 7.30 -14.19 -6.47
N ARG A 211 7.12 -14.33 -7.79
CA ARG A 211 7.53 -15.53 -8.54
C ARG A 211 9.01 -15.51 -8.89
N SER A 212 9.55 -14.32 -9.18
CA SER A 212 10.97 -14.16 -9.47
C SER A 212 11.81 -14.46 -8.23
N SER A 213 12.88 -15.22 -8.43
CA SER A 213 13.89 -15.57 -7.41
C SER A 213 14.96 -14.48 -7.20
N ARG A 214 14.78 -13.28 -7.75
CA ARG A 214 15.67 -12.13 -7.55
C ARG A 214 14.91 -10.99 -6.92
N LEU A 215 15.53 -10.19 -6.06
CA LEU A 215 14.89 -8.99 -5.54
C LEU A 215 14.52 -8.02 -6.68
N PRO A 216 13.38 -7.31 -6.57
CA PRO A 216 13.04 -6.23 -7.50
C PRO A 216 14.08 -5.11 -7.43
N THR A 217 14.31 -4.42 -8.55
CA THR A 217 15.14 -3.21 -8.57
C THR A 217 14.50 -2.12 -7.73
N GLU A 218 15.27 -1.12 -7.30
CA GLU A 218 14.72 -0.02 -6.50
C GLU A 218 13.57 0.72 -7.19
N LEU A 219 13.69 0.95 -8.50
CA LEU A 219 12.61 1.48 -9.32
C LEU A 219 11.37 0.60 -9.16
N ASP A 220 11.54 -0.72 -9.32
CA ASP A 220 10.46 -1.70 -9.20
C ASP A 220 9.82 -1.81 -7.81
N GLN A 221 10.46 -1.23 -6.79
CA GLN A 221 9.96 -1.15 -5.42
C GLN A 221 9.15 0.11 -5.15
N LEU A 222 9.13 1.11 -6.05
CA LEU A 222 8.55 2.43 -5.79
C LEU A 222 7.13 2.38 -5.21
N GLN A 223 6.21 1.64 -5.82
CA GLN A 223 4.85 1.47 -5.30
C GLN A 223 4.82 0.89 -3.88
N ALA A 224 5.64 -0.13 -3.60
CA ALA A 224 5.70 -0.76 -2.29
C ALA A 224 6.32 0.18 -1.24
N ARG A 225 7.32 0.97 -1.64
CA ARG A 225 7.92 2.04 -0.81
C ARG A 225 6.90 3.13 -0.49
N LEU A 226 6.17 3.64 -1.49
CA LEU A 226 5.09 4.62 -1.31
C LEU A 226 4.00 4.08 -0.37
N GLN A 227 3.63 2.80 -0.50
CA GLN A 227 2.64 2.15 0.36
C GLN A 227 3.07 2.15 1.83
N VAL A 228 4.32 1.76 2.09
CA VAL A 228 4.87 1.65 3.44
C VAL A 228 5.12 3.03 4.07
N MET A 229 5.58 4.02 3.30
CA MET A 229 5.66 5.41 3.77
C MET A 229 4.28 5.97 4.10
N LEU A 230 3.27 5.71 3.25
CA LEU A 230 1.90 6.12 3.52
C LEU A 230 1.35 5.44 4.78
N TYR A 231 1.61 4.14 4.97
CA TYR A 231 1.26 3.46 6.21
C TYR A 231 1.88 4.12 7.44
N LYS A 232 3.17 4.48 7.41
CA LYS A 232 3.82 5.22 8.49
C LYS A 232 3.06 6.52 8.79
N ARG A 233 2.76 7.33 7.76
CA ARG A 233 2.01 8.59 7.91
C ARG A 233 0.65 8.37 8.56
N LEU A 234 -0.08 7.31 8.18
CA LEU A 234 -1.39 6.99 8.76
C LEU A 234 -1.26 6.49 10.22
N VAL A 235 -0.22 5.72 10.55
CA VAL A 235 0.06 5.36 11.96
C VAL A 235 0.28 6.61 12.79
N ASP A 236 1.15 7.51 12.32
CA ASP A 236 1.48 8.75 13.02
C ASP A 236 0.23 9.64 13.17
N SER A 237 -0.56 9.79 12.12
CA SER A 237 -1.81 10.57 12.09
C SER A 237 -2.83 10.08 13.13
N LEU A 238 -3.07 8.77 13.18
CA LEU A 238 -4.01 8.18 14.13
C LEU A 238 -3.48 8.19 15.56
N TYR A 239 -2.19 7.90 15.74
CA TYR A 239 -1.54 7.97 17.06
C TYR A 239 -1.62 9.38 17.62
N LEU A 240 -1.28 10.38 16.81
CA LEU A 240 -1.35 11.79 17.18
C LEU A 240 -2.79 12.21 17.49
N GLY A 241 -3.76 11.83 16.66
CA GLY A 241 -5.18 12.14 16.90
C GLY A 241 -5.74 11.54 18.19
N ILE A 242 -5.32 10.33 18.58
CA ILE A 242 -5.78 9.68 19.81
C ILE A 242 -5.06 10.23 21.05
N THR A 243 -3.74 10.42 20.97
CA THR A 243 -2.90 10.69 22.15
C THR A 243 -2.56 12.16 22.35
N GLY A 244 -2.57 12.97 21.29
CA GLY A 244 -2.06 14.34 21.29
C GLY A 244 -0.55 14.44 21.49
N GLN A 245 0.19 13.32 21.40
CA GLN A 245 1.63 13.29 21.63
C GLN A 245 2.40 13.45 20.31
N GLU A 246 3.10 14.56 20.16
CA GLU A 246 4.00 14.81 19.04
C GLU A 246 5.39 14.20 19.26
N SER A 247 6.10 13.96 18.16
CA SER A 247 7.48 13.48 18.17
C SER A 247 8.19 13.83 16.88
N GLU A 248 9.48 14.17 16.98
CA GLU A 248 10.34 14.43 15.82
C GLU A 248 10.45 13.20 14.87
N ALA A 249 10.16 12.00 15.38
CA ALA A 249 10.17 10.77 14.57
C ALA A 249 8.95 10.64 13.64
N MET A 250 7.91 11.47 13.80
CA MET A 250 6.69 11.41 13.00
C MET A 250 6.89 11.96 11.58
N ASP A 251 6.06 11.51 10.65
CA ASP A 251 5.97 12.16 9.33
C ASP A 251 5.48 13.62 9.52
N PRO A 252 6.18 14.64 8.97
CA PRO A 252 5.82 16.05 9.13
C PRO A 252 4.49 16.43 8.47
N TYR A 253 3.97 15.60 7.57
CA TYR A 253 2.67 15.75 6.91
C TYR A 253 1.59 14.85 7.54
N ALA A 254 1.86 14.24 8.70
CA ALA A 254 0.84 13.49 9.44
C ALA A 254 -0.12 14.45 10.13
N GLU A 255 -1.34 14.56 9.60
CA GLU A 255 -2.39 15.36 10.22
C GLU A 255 -3.08 14.56 11.34
N PRO A 256 -3.29 15.15 12.54
CA PRO A 256 -4.00 14.48 13.61
C PRO A 256 -5.42 14.12 13.17
N VAL A 257 -5.83 12.86 13.36
CA VAL A 257 -7.21 12.45 13.13
C VAL A 257 -8.12 13.11 14.18
N SER A 258 -8.84 14.16 13.77
CA SER A 258 -9.90 14.75 14.58
C SER A 258 -11.10 13.81 14.64
N LEU A 259 -11.49 13.43 15.85
CA LEU A 259 -12.56 12.47 16.10
C LEU A 259 -13.94 13.06 15.77
N ASP A 260 -14.13 14.36 15.97
CA ASP A 260 -15.35 15.06 15.55
C ASP A 260 -15.46 15.08 14.02
N THR A 261 -14.34 15.32 13.34
CA THR A 261 -14.29 15.29 11.86
C THR A 261 -14.53 13.87 11.34
N LEU A 262 -13.98 12.86 12.02
CA LEU A 262 -14.20 11.45 11.70
C LEU A 262 -15.68 11.07 11.87
N GLY A 263 -16.28 11.43 13.01
CA GLY A 263 -17.71 11.21 13.29
C GLY A 263 -18.61 11.88 12.25
N ALA A 264 -18.32 13.13 11.89
CA ALA A 264 -19.05 13.86 10.85
C ALA A 264 -18.90 13.22 9.46
N THR A 265 -17.67 12.86 9.06
CA THR A 265 -17.35 12.23 7.77
C THR A 265 -18.10 10.91 7.60
N LEU A 266 -18.20 10.14 8.67
CA LEU A 266 -18.80 8.81 8.68
C LEU A 266 -20.27 8.80 9.08
N GLN A 267 -20.80 9.93 9.55
CA GLN A 267 -22.17 10.09 10.06
C GLN A 267 -22.42 9.17 11.27
N LEU A 268 -21.50 9.19 12.24
CA LEU A 268 -21.56 8.39 13.46
C LEU A 268 -22.02 9.25 14.64
N ASP A 269 -22.84 8.65 15.50
CA ASP A 269 -23.11 9.16 16.84
C ASP A 269 -22.04 8.62 17.78
N MET A 270 -21.27 9.53 18.39
CA MET A 270 -20.11 9.19 19.23
C MET A 270 -20.51 8.71 20.63
N ASP A 271 -21.71 9.07 21.08
CA ASP A 271 -22.21 8.84 22.43
C ASP A 271 -23.31 7.78 22.47
N ALA A 272 -23.86 7.40 21.31
CA ALA A 272 -24.75 6.26 21.21
C ALA A 272 -24.07 4.97 21.73
N PRO A 273 -24.79 4.13 22.50
CA PRO A 273 -24.27 2.84 22.93
C PRO A 273 -24.01 1.94 21.73
N LEU A 274 -22.86 1.26 21.73
CA LEU A 274 -22.55 0.21 20.77
C LEU A 274 -23.49 -1.00 20.98
N SER A 275 -23.56 -1.88 19.98
CA SER A 275 -24.45 -3.05 20.07
C SER A 275 -24.07 -4.00 21.20
N SER A 276 -25.07 -4.67 21.77
CA SER A 276 -24.85 -5.62 22.88
C SER A 276 -24.07 -6.85 22.43
N GLU A 277 -24.26 -7.27 21.17
CA GLU A 277 -23.48 -8.33 20.53
C GLU A 277 -22.00 -7.95 20.43
N PHE A 278 -21.70 -6.74 19.93
CA PHE A 278 -20.34 -6.24 19.85
C PHE A 278 -19.70 -6.12 21.23
N HIS A 279 -20.43 -5.60 22.22
CA HIS A 279 -19.97 -5.50 23.60
C HIS A 279 -19.58 -6.87 24.19
N ALA A 280 -20.40 -7.90 23.99
CA ALA A 280 -20.08 -9.25 24.45
C ALA A 280 -18.83 -9.83 23.77
N ASP A 281 -18.62 -9.53 22.50
CA ASP A 281 -17.45 -9.97 21.74
C ASP A 281 -16.17 -9.23 22.21
N VAL A 282 -16.26 -7.94 22.53
CA VAL A 282 -15.15 -7.17 23.15
C VAL A 282 -14.80 -7.71 24.54
N GLN A 283 -15.79 -8.06 25.36
CA GLN A 283 -15.55 -8.68 26.66
C GLN A 283 -14.81 -10.03 26.50
N THR A 284 -15.24 -10.85 25.54
CA THR A 284 -14.58 -12.12 25.21
C THR A 284 -13.15 -11.90 24.76
N MET A 285 -12.90 -10.91 23.90
CA MET A 285 -11.56 -10.52 23.47
C MET A 285 -10.67 -10.20 24.67
N ILE A 286 -11.14 -9.33 25.57
CA ILE A 286 -10.37 -8.88 26.74
C ILE A 286 -10.04 -10.07 27.66
N GLN A 287 -10.96 -11.02 27.82
CA GLN A 287 -10.79 -12.18 28.69
C GLN A 287 -9.88 -13.27 28.11
N THR A 288 -9.88 -13.43 26.78
CA THR A 288 -9.21 -14.56 26.10
C THR A 288 -7.86 -14.19 25.49
N THR A 289 -7.53 -12.90 25.42
CA THR A 289 -6.30 -12.42 24.78
C THR A 289 -5.53 -11.45 25.67
N ALA A 290 -4.23 -11.28 25.41
CA ALA A 290 -3.36 -10.37 26.15
C ALA A 290 -3.57 -8.90 25.74
N THR A 291 -4.81 -8.40 25.85
CA THR A 291 -5.12 -6.98 25.63
C THR A 291 -4.64 -6.12 26.81
N PRO A 292 -4.44 -4.81 26.61
CA PRO A 292 -4.10 -3.92 27.72
C PRO A 292 -5.29 -3.66 28.67
N TRP A 293 -6.51 -4.02 28.31
CA TRP A 293 -7.70 -3.64 29.07
C TRP A 293 -8.14 -4.71 30.07
N LYS A 294 -8.93 -4.30 31.04
CA LYS A 294 -9.64 -5.17 31.98
C LYS A 294 -11.12 -5.22 31.61
N PRO A 295 -11.83 -6.34 31.88
CA PRO A 295 -13.27 -6.45 31.59
C PRO A 295 -14.11 -5.30 32.18
N SER A 296 -13.73 -4.81 33.37
CA SER A 296 -14.40 -3.70 34.06
C SER A 296 -14.24 -2.35 33.35
N GLU A 297 -13.20 -2.16 32.54
CA GLU A 297 -12.96 -0.92 31.80
C GLU A 297 -13.84 -0.84 30.53
N ALA A 298 -14.35 -1.99 30.06
CA ALA A 298 -15.15 -2.10 28.85
C ALA A 298 -16.63 -2.41 29.13
N SER A 299 -17.18 -2.01 30.29
CA SER A 299 -18.55 -2.35 30.71
C SER A 299 -19.65 -1.55 29.99
N HIS A 300 -19.32 -0.34 29.51
CA HIS A 300 -20.21 0.51 28.73
C HIS A 300 -19.43 1.08 27.55
N LEU A 301 -19.76 0.61 26.34
CA LEU A 301 -19.06 1.01 25.14
C LEU A 301 -19.88 2.01 24.32
N THR A 302 -19.27 3.17 24.10
CA THR A 302 -19.58 4.15 23.05
C THR A 302 -18.29 4.38 22.27
N LEU A 303 -18.33 5.10 21.15
CA LEU A 303 -17.08 5.46 20.45
C LEU A 303 -16.19 6.32 21.35
N HIS A 304 -16.76 7.22 22.16
CA HIS A 304 -16.00 8.03 23.11
C HIS A 304 -15.27 7.17 24.15
N THR A 305 -15.93 6.17 24.73
CA THR A 305 -15.26 5.29 25.72
C THR A 305 -14.22 4.38 25.07
N VAL A 306 -14.46 3.92 23.83
CA VAL A 306 -13.46 3.19 23.04
C VAL A 306 -12.20 4.03 22.78
N LEU A 307 -12.36 5.32 22.52
CA LEU A 307 -11.23 6.24 22.34
C LEU A 307 -10.44 6.43 23.63
N ALA A 308 -11.11 6.49 24.78
CA ALA A 308 -10.45 6.51 26.07
C ALA A 308 -9.64 5.23 26.33
N LEU A 309 -10.20 4.06 26.00
CA LEU A 309 -9.50 2.78 26.05
C LEU A 309 -8.28 2.76 25.12
N ALA A 310 -8.43 3.25 23.89
CA ALA A 310 -7.33 3.35 22.92
C ALA A 310 -6.21 4.25 23.45
N ARG A 311 -6.54 5.44 23.97
CA ARG A 311 -5.57 6.37 24.58
C ARG A 311 -4.83 5.73 25.75
N GLN A 312 -5.55 5.02 26.62
CA GLN A 312 -4.97 4.31 27.75
C GLN A 312 -3.98 3.22 27.29
N ALA A 313 -4.31 2.46 26.25
CA ALA A 313 -3.43 1.43 25.69
C ALA A 313 -2.14 2.02 25.09
N LEU A 314 -2.26 3.13 24.37
CA LEU A 314 -1.16 3.80 23.70
C LEU A 314 -0.22 4.55 24.66
N GLY A 315 -0.74 5.09 25.78
CA GLY A 315 0.03 5.89 26.74
C GLY A 315 0.87 5.12 27.77
N ARG A 316 0.76 3.78 27.85
CA ARG A 316 1.37 2.96 28.92
C ARG A 316 2.88 2.70 28.80
N HIS A 317 3.51 3.06 27.69
CA HIS A 317 4.92 2.77 27.43
C HIS A 317 5.65 4.02 26.96
N ASN A 318 6.92 4.16 27.37
CA ASN A 318 7.82 5.21 26.88
C ASN A 318 7.74 5.22 25.34
N THR A 319 7.44 6.37 24.76
CA THR A 319 6.80 6.51 23.44
C THR A 319 7.62 5.91 22.29
N GLN A 320 7.47 4.61 22.07
CA GLN A 320 8.07 3.95 20.91
C GLN A 320 7.26 4.35 19.68
N HIS A 321 7.83 5.24 18.87
CA HIS A 321 7.26 5.66 17.59
C HIS A 321 7.71 4.73 16.47
N VAL A 322 7.04 4.80 15.33
CA VAL A 322 7.50 4.13 14.12
C VAL A 322 8.80 4.77 13.65
N ALA A 323 9.82 3.97 13.37
CA ALA A 323 11.12 4.43 12.93
C ALA A 323 11.08 5.14 11.56
N HIS A 324 12.10 5.92 11.25
CA HIS A 324 12.31 6.45 9.91
C HIS A 324 12.78 5.36 8.93
N GLU A 325 13.50 4.34 9.41
CA GLU A 325 13.80 3.16 8.62
C GLU A 325 12.53 2.30 8.51
N LEU A 326 12.26 1.83 7.29
CA LEU A 326 11.12 1.00 6.92
C LEU A 326 11.59 -0.24 6.17
N GLU A 327 10.76 -1.29 6.15
CA GLU A 327 11.14 -2.59 5.64
C GLU A 327 10.16 -3.13 4.60
N LEU A 328 10.71 -3.71 3.52
CA LEU A 328 9.98 -4.56 2.57
C LEU A 328 10.55 -5.97 2.64
N VAL A 329 9.69 -6.93 2.98
CA VAL A 329 10.05 -8.35 3.02
C VAL A 329 9.54 -9.01 1.75
N TYR A 330 10.43 -9.68 1.02
CA TYR A 330 10.05 -10.43 -0.16
C TYR A 330 10.02 -11.92 0.15
N VAL A 331 8.94 -12.58 -0.26
CA VAL A 331 8.74 -14.02 -0.09
C VAL A 331 8.55 -14.67 -1.45
N GLN A 332 9.21 -15.80 -1.69
CA GLN A 332 9.03 -16.59 -2.89
C GLN A 332 7.68 -17.31 -2.84
N ARG A 333 6.83 -17.08 -3.85
CA ARG A 333 5.43 -17.52 -3.85
C ARG A 333 5.25 -19.04 -3.87
N ASP A 334 6.13 -19.75 -4.57
CA ASP A 334 6.00 -21.19 -4.77
C ASP A 334 6.39 -21.96 -3.50
N THR A 335 7.43 -21.50 -2.81
CA THR A 335 8.03 -22.16 -1.64
C THR A 335 7.61 -21.54 -0.31
N ALA A 336 6.99 -20.36 -0.33
CA ALA A 336 6.77 -19.50 0.83
C ALA A 336 8.04 -19.17 1.64
N GLN A 337 9.22 -19.29 1.01
CA GLN A 337 10.50 -19.02 1.67
C GLN A 337 10.91 -17.55 1.55
N PRO A 338 11.60 -16.98 2.55
CA PRO A 338 12.15 -15.64 2.46
C PRO A 338 13.09 -15.50 1.25
N LEU A 339 12.80 -14.52 0.38
CA LEU A 339 13.63 -14.17 -0.77
C LEU A 339 14.70 -13.14 -0.39
N GLY A 340 14.33 -12.17 0.46
CA GLY A 340 15.23 -11.13 0.93
C GLY A 340 14.47 -9.93 1.45
N VAL A 341 15.22 -8.96 1.96
CA VAL A 341 14.68 -7.76 2.62
C VAL A 341 15.27 -6.53 1.96
N ALA A 342 14.44 -5.51 1.73
CA ALA A 342 14.88 -4.18 1.34
C ALA A 342 14.53 -3.19 2.45
N ARG A 343 15.55 -2.61 3.07
CA ARG A 343 15.40 -1.53 4.06
C ARG A 343 15.68 -0.19 3.41
N PHE A 344 14.93 0.83 3.80
CA PHE A 344 15.07 2.18 3.27
C PHE A 344 14.56 3.20 4.29
N HIS A 345 15.02 4.45 4.16
CA HIS A 345 14.55 5.54 5.01
C HIS A 345 13.32 6.19 4.38
N THR A 346 12.39 6.64 5.23
CA THR A 346 11.21 7.40 4.80
C THR A 346 11.63 8.71 4.12
N GLU A 347 10.94 9.05 3.04
CA GLU A 347 11.13 10.30 2.29
C GLU A 347 9.79 11.07 2.25
N PRO A 348 9.45 11.83 3.32
CA PRO A 348 8.12 12.43 3.45
C PRO A 348 7.78 13.42 2.33
N THR A 349 8.77 14.15 1.81
CA THR A 349 8.63 15.08 0.69
C THR A 349 8.31 14.35 -0.60
N LEU A 350 9.02 13.26 -0.91
CA LEU A 350 8.75 12.43 -2.09
C LEU A 350 7.33 11.84 -2.05
N LEU A 351 6.89 11.36 -0.88
CA LEU A 351 5.52 10.90 -0.71
C LEU A 351 4.51 12.05 -0.89
N GLN A 352 4.81 13.24 -0.35
CA GLN A 352 3.94 14.40 -0.48
C GLN A 352 3.79 14.85 -1.94
N ASP A 353 4.90 15.00 -2.67
CA ASP A 353 4.91 15.37 -4.09
C ASP A 353 4.12 14.37 -4.94
N TYR A 354 4.30 13.08 -4.67
CA TYR A 354 3.51 12.02 -5.31
C TYR A 354 2.01 12.17 -5.04
N LEU A 355 1.62 12.38 -3.78
CA LEU A 355 0.21 12.53 -3.40
C LEU A 355 -0.39 13.80 -4.02
N GLU A 356 0.32 14.92 -4.04
CA GLU A 356 -0.16 16.16 -4.68
C GLU A 356 -0.41 15.96 -6.18
N HIS A 357 0.55 15.35 -6.90
CA HIS A 357 0.40 15.03 -8.32
C HIS A 357 -0.74 14.04 -8.58
N LEU A 358 -0.88 13.02 -7.72
CA LEU A 358 -1.94 12.05 -7.79
C LEU A 358 -3.32 12.68 -7.57
N PHE A 359 -3.47 13.56 -6.60
CA PHE A 359 -4.76 14.16 -6.30
C PHE A 359 -5.24 15.09 -7.43
N LEU A 360 -4.37 15.61 -8.29
CA LEU A 360 -4.80 16.25 -9.54
C LEU A 360 -5.54 15.27 -10.46
N LEU A 361 -5.04 14.04 -10.58
CA LEU A 361 -5.73 12.96 -11.32
C LEU A 361 -7.03 12.55 -10.64
N LEU A 362 -7.01 12.33 -9.32
CA LEU A 362 -8.17 11.86 -8.57
C LEU A 362 -9.33 12.86 -8.56
N HIS A 363 -9.06 14.14 -8.79
CA HIS A 363 -10.08 15.18 -8.95
C HIS A 363 -10.41 15.51 -10.42
N GLY A 364 -9.89 14.73 -11.38
CA GLY A 364 -10.12 14.96 -12.81
C GLY A 364 -9.49 16.26 -13.35
N ARG A 365 -8.52 16.85 -12.64
CA ARG A 365 -7.80 18.07 -13.05
C ARG A 365 -6.61 17.78 -13.97
N ARG A 366 -6.23 16.50 -14.12
CA ARG A 366 -5.16 16.01 -15.01
C ARG A 366 -5.62 14.73 -15.72
N ALA A 367 -5.21 14.56 -16.97
CA ALA A 367 -5.38 13.32 -17.72
C ALA A 367 -4.42 12.22 -17.21
N PRO A 368 -4.77 10.92 -17.29
CA PRO A 368 -3.91 9.84 -16.82
C PRO A 368 -2.57 9.80 -17.56
N GLU A 369 -1.52 9.42 -16.84
CA GLU A 369 -0.18 9.16 -17.32
C GLU A 369 0.09 7.64 -17.35
N GLY A 370 0.73 7.17 -18.42
CA GLY A 370 1.14 5.77 -18.54
C GLY A 370 2.50 5.50 -17.89
N VAL A 371 3.03 4.29 -18.11
CA VAL A 371 4.33 3.90 -17.58
C VAL A 371 5.45 4.79 -18.13
N ALA A 372 6.51 5.01 -17.36
CA ALA A 372 7.72 5.66 -17.88
C ALA A 372 8.29 4.88 -19.08
N ALA A 373 8.87 5.58 -20.07
CA ALA A 373 9.33 4.97 -21.32
C ALA A 373 10.34 3.83 -21.10
N GLN A 374 11.21 3.97 -20.11
CA GLN A 374 12.20 2.97 -19.68
C GLN A 374 11.60 1.73 -19.02
N SER A 375 10.32 1.78 -18.62
CA SER A 375 9.61 0.73 -17.88
C SER A 375 8.49 0.06 -18.69
N THR A 376 8.48 0.26 -20.00
CA THR A 376 7.48 -0.28 -20.95
C THR A 376 7.33 -1.80 -20.92
N ARG A 377 8.36 -2.56 -20.51
CA ARG A 377 8.28 -4.02 -20.30
C ARG A 377 7.18 -4.42 -19.31
N ARG A 378 6.76 -3.53 -18.42
CA ARG A 378 5.65 -3.76 -17.48
C ARG A 378 4.30 -3.92 -18.18
N CYS A 379 4.16 -3.37 -19.39
CA CYS A 379 2.97 -3.56 -20.20
C CYS A 379 2.78 -5.01 -20.64
N ASP A 380 3.83 -5.84 -20.65
CA ASP A 380 3.76 -7.23 -21.16
C ASP A 380 2.85 -8.13 -20.31
N SER A 381 2.74 -7.84 -19.02
CA SER A 381 1.82 -8.52 -18.09
C SER A 381 0.50 -7.77 -17.85
N CYS A 382 0.26 -6.67 -18.56
CA CYS A 382 -0.95 -5.88 -18.39
C CYS A 382 -2.11 -6.48 -19.19
N ALA A 383 -3.18 -6.89 -18.52
CA ALA A 383 -4.34 -7.48 -19.21
C ALA A 383 -4.99 -6.54 -20.23
N TRP A 384 -4.80 -5.23 -20.09
CA TRP A 384 -5.32 -4.19 -20.98
C TRP A 384 -4.31 -3.76 -22.04
N ARG A 385 -3.24 -4.54 -22.25
CA ARG A 385 -2.14 -4.22 -23.16
C ARG A 385 -2.62 -3.98 -24.59
N GLU A 386 -3.53 -4.80 -25.08
CA GLU A 386 -4.10 -4.71 -26.43
C GLU A 386 -5.17 -3.62 -26.46
N GLY A 387 -5.02 -2.63 -27.35
CA GLY A 387 -5.89 -1.45 -27.42
C GLY A 387 -5.63 -0.38 -26.36
N CYS A 388 -4.51 -0.45 -25.62
CA CYS A 388 -4.14 0.58 -24.65
C CYS A 388 -3.83 1.91 -25.33
N GLU A 389 -4.63 2.93 -25.03
CA GLU A 389 -4.57 4.26 -25.64
C GLU A 389 -3.21 4.92 -25.47
N TRP A 390 -2.63 4.79 -24.27
CA TRP A 390 -1.30 5.29 -24.00
C TRP A 390 -0.23 4.66 -24.90
N ARG A 391 -0.28 3.33 -25.11
CA ARG A 391 0.69 2.65 -25.98
C ARG A 391 0.55 3.10 -27.43
N ASP A 392 -0.68 3.29 -27.89
CA ASP A 392 -0.96 3.77 -29.24
C ASP A 392 -0.48 5.21 -29.43
N ALA A 393 -0.68 6.09 -28.44
CA ALA A 393 -0.15 7.46 -28.45
C ALA A 393 1.37 7.49 -28.50
N GLN A 394 2.04 6.66 -27.69
CA GLN A 394 3.50 6.57 -27.69
C GLN A 394 4.06 6.02 -29.00
N ALA A 395 3.38 5.04 -29.61
CA ALA A 395 3.76 4.50 -30.91
C ALA A 395 3.63 5.56 -32.02
N LYS A 396 2.53 6.33 -32.03
CA LYS A 396 2.33 7.44 -32.98
C LYS A 396 3.41 8.52 -32.82
N ALA A 397 3.68 8.95 -31.59
CA ALA A 397 4.72 9.95 -31.31
C ALA A 397 6.12 9.48 -31.73
N ALA A 398 6.44 8.18 -31.56
CA ALA A 398 7.70 7.60 -32.03
C ALA A 398 7.81 7.62 -33.56
N LEU A 399 6.72 7.28 -34.27
CA LEU A 399 6.66 7.35 -35.74
C LEU A 399 6.76 8.79 -36.27
N GLU A 400 6.19 9.77 -35.57
CA GLU A 400 6.32 11.18 -35.96
C GLU A 400 7.76 11.69 -35.80
N LYS A 401 8.46 11.26 -34.74
CA LYS A 401 9.88 11.58 -34.53
C LYS A 401 10.76 11.00 -35.63
N THR A 402 10.46 9.81 -36.14
CA THR A 402 11.21 9.23 -37.28
C THR A 402 10.81 9.84 -38.62
N ARG A 403 9.60 10.39 -38.75
CA ARG A 403 9.11 11.09 -39.94
C ARG A 403 9.58 12.54 -40.06
N ARG A 404 10.04 13.19 -38.98
CA ARG A 404 10.72 14.49 -39.08
C ARG A 404 12.04 14.28 -39.86
N PRO A 405 12.15 14.79 -41.10
CA PRO A 405 13.36 14.60 -41.87
C PRO A 405 14.50 15.42 -41.27
N ALA A 406 15.74 14.96 -41.49
CA ALA A 406 16.96 15.72 -41.34
C ALA A 406 16.99 16.92 -42.32
N CYS A 407 16.06 17.87 -42.16
CA CYS A 407 15.83 19.00 -43.07
C CYS A 407 16.23 20.35 -42.46
N ASP A 408 16.91 20.35 -41.31
CA ASP A 408 17.64 21.51 -40.79
C ASP A 408 19.16 21.41 -41.07
N ALA A 409 19.55 20.58 -42.05
CA ALA A 409 20.92 20.57 -42.60
C ALA A 409 20.94 21.28 -43.96
N THR A 410 20.53 22.55 -44.01
CA THR A 410 21.03 23.47 -45.04
C THR A 410 22.29 24.15 -44.51
N VAL A 411 23.36 23.37 -44.34
CA VAL A 411 24.70 23.92 -44.50
C VAL A 411 24.99 23.70 -45.98
N SER A 412 25.18 24.80 -46.72
CA SER A 412 25.58 24.75 -48.11
C SER A 412 26.83 23.86 -48.25
N ASP A 413 26.75 22.84 -49.11
CA ASP A 413 27.90 21.99 -49.49
C ASP A 413 29.08 22.82 -50.02
N ASP A 414 28.87 24.10 -50.38
CA ASP A 414 29.93 25.02 -50.82
C ASP A 414 30.89 25.43 -49.70
N VAL A 415 30.52 25.30 -48.41
CA VAL A 415 31.42 25.65 -47.30
C VAL A 415 32.36 24.49 -46.94
N LEU A 416 31.93 23.24 -47.15
CA LEU A 416 32.68 22.05 -46.72
C LEU A 416 33.90 21.74 -47.59
N TRP A 417 33.89 22.15 -48.86
CA TRP A 417 34.99 21.92 -49.81
C TRP A 417 36.00 23.07 -49.89
N SER A 418 35.72 24.21 -49.25
CA SER A 418 36.63 25.37 -49.23
C SER A 418 37.85 25.19 -48.31
N GLU A 419 37.85 24.18 -47.44
CA GLU A 419 38.98 23.84 -46.54
C GLU A 419 39.99 22.85 -47.15
N PHE A 420 39.79 22.39 -48.40
CA PHE A 420 40.69 21.43 -49.06
C PHE A 420 41.48 21.97 -50.25
N ASP A 421 41.33 23.25 -50.63
CA ASP A 421 42.18 23.91 -51.62
C ASP A 421 43.29 24.72 -50.93
N ILE A 422 44.34 24.02 -50.47
CA ILE A 422 45.64 24.65 -50.22
C ILE A 422 46.56 24.29 -51.39
N PRO A 423 47.01 25.25 -52.22
CA PRO A 423 47.96 24.99 -53.29
C PRO A 423 49.31 24.52 -52.73
N ASP A 424 49.81 23.41 -53.27
CA ASP A 424 51.14 22.84 -53.05
C ASP A 424 52.24 23.80 -53.55
N HIS A 425 52.67 24.74 -52.72
CA HIS A 425 53.90 25.49 -52.95
C HIS A 425 54.71 25.66 -51.65
N HIS A 426 55.91 25.09 -51.67
CA HIS A 426 57.06 25.31 -50.78
C HIS A 426 57.19 24.47 -49.50
N LEU A 427 57.57 23.20 -49.69
CA LEU A 427 58.57 22.56 -48.83
C LEU A 427 59.72 22.01 -49.70
N ALA A 428 60.43 22.95 -50.33
CA ALA A 428 61.85 22.77 -50.61
C ALA A 428 62.61 23.14 -49.33
N LEU A 429 63.73 22.44 -49.09
CA LEU A 429 64.65 22.52 -47.94
C LEU A 429 64.36 21.47 -46.87
N LEU A 430 64.92 20.27 -47.05
CA LEU A 430 66.00 19.76 -46.21
C LEU A 430 66.76 18.69 -46.99
N GLU A 431 68.02 19.02 -47.30
CA GLU A 431 69.03 18.16 -47.92
C GLU A 431 69.52 17.10 -46.91
N TRP A 432 70.15 16.05 -47.48
CA TRP A 432 70.90 14.92 -46.90
C TRP A 432 70.13 13.62 -46.71
#